data_AF-A0A2L2YY74-F1
#
_entry.id   AF-A0A2L2YY74-F1
#
_cell.length_a   1.000
_cell.length_b   1.000
_cell.length_c   1.000
_cell.angle_alpha   90.00
_cell.angle_beta   90.00
_cell.angle_gamma   90.00
#
_symmetry.space_group_name_H-M   'P 1'
#
loop_
_entity.id
_entity.type
_entity.pdbx_description
1 polymer ?
#
loop_
_entity_poly.entity_id
_entity_poly.type
_entity_poly.pdbx_seq_one_letter_code
_entity_poly.pdbx_strand_id
1 'polypeptide(L)'
;GRVVNNDHFLYWGEVSKLSEEGIDFNFHVIEQTEFIDDSSFQPFKSGKTDPYYKRCSATKLTSAEKLMYICKNQLGMYHIFFSKEFGNTHPKC
;
A
#
# COMPACT_ATOMS: atom_id res chain seq x y z
N GLY A 1 9.15 3.05 -7.48
CA GLY A 1 8.95 4.17 -6.52
C GLY A 1 8.45 3.64 -5.19
N ARG A 2 8.72 4.36 -4.08
CA ARG A 2 8.44 3.93 -2.68
C ARG A 2 6.96 3.64 -2.37
N VAL A 3 6.03 4.12 -3.21
CA VAL A 3 4.59 3.86 -3.07
C VAL A 3 4.24 2.39 -3.41
N VAL A 4 4.75 1.87 -4.52
CA VAL A 4 4.57 0.46 -4.91
C VAL A 4 5.53 -0.43 -4.12
N ASN A 5 6.75 0.05 -3.87
CA ASN A 5 7.78 -0.63 -3.08
C ASN A 5 8.09 -2.08 -3.49
N ASN A 6 7.97 -2.38 -4.79
CA ASN A 6 8.07 -3.74 -5.35
C ASN A 6 7.05 -4.74 -4.76
N ASP A 7 5.97 -4.27 -4.16
CA ASP A 7 4.86 -5.10 -3.72
C ASP A 7 3.74 -5.14 -4.76
N HIS A 8 2.88 -6.15 -4.65
CA HIS A 8 1.64 -6.26 -5.41
C HIS A 8 0.42 -5.91 -4.54
N PHE A 9 0.56 -4.85 -3.72
CA PHE A 9 -0.56 -4.27 -2.98
C PHE A 9 -0.41 -2.75 -2.86
N LEU A 10 -1.55 -2.06 -2.76
CA LEU A 10 -1.64 -0.65 -2.43
C LEU A 10 -2.03 -0.47 -0.96
N TYR A 11 -1.40 0.50 -0.30
CA TYR A 11 -1.87 0.97 0.99
C TYR A 11 -2.70 2.23 0.76
N TRP A 12 -3.99 2.18 1.06
CA TRP A 12 -4.92 3.29 0.87
C TRP A 12 -4.93 4.28 2.03
N GLY A 13 -4.24 3.98 3.12
CA GLY A 13 -4.16 4.85 4.29
C GLY A 13 -4.87 4.28 5.50
N GLU A 14 -5.04 5.15 6.49
CA GLU A 14 -5.67 4.82 7.76
C GLU A 14 -6.86 5.74 8.06
N VAL A 15 -7.80 5.23 8.85
CA VAL A 15 -8.89 6.02 9.43
C VAL A 15 -9.12 5.61 10.88
N SER A 16 -9.15 6.59 11.77
CA SER A 16 -9.56 6.38 13.17
C SER A 16 -11.07 6.63 13.32
N LYS A 17 -11.75 5.76 14.06
CA LYS A 17 -13.19 5.85 14.37
C LYS A 17 -13.39 5.58 15.85
N LEU A 18 -14.22 6.40 16.50
CA LEU A 18 -14.69 6.16 17.85
C LEU A 18 -16.01 5.38 17.77
N SER A 19 -16.13 4.26 18.48
CA SER A 19 -17.40 3.57 18.60
C SER A 19 -18.37 4.31 19.51
N GLU A 20 -19.64 3.92 19.46
CA GLU A 20 -20.68 4.42 20.37
C GLU A 20 -20.36 4.14 21.85
N GLU A 21 -19.56 3.09 22.12
CA GLU A 21 -19.07 2.73 23.46
C GLU A 21 -17.79 3.50 23.87
N GLY A 22 -17.30 4.41 23.01
CA GLY A 22 -16.09 5.19 23.28
C GLY A 22 -14.78 4.46 23.01
N ILE A 23 -14.79 3.38 22.25
CA ILE A 23 -13.57 2.61 21.88
C ILE A 23 -13.01 3.18 20.58
N ASP A 24 -11.73 3.54 20.58
CA ASP A 24 -11.02 3.98 19.38
C ASP A 24 -10.56 2.77 18.53
N PHE A 25 -10.99 2.76 17.27
CA PHE A 25 -10.57 1.83 16.25
C PHE A 25 -9.72 2.56 15.22
N ASN A 26 -8.52 2.05 14.94
CA ASN A 26 -7.72 2.48 13.80
C ASN A 26 -7.76 1.41 12.72
N PHE A 27 -8.27 1.77 11.54
CA PHE A 27 -8.38 0.90 10.40
C PHE A 27 -7.31 1.26 9.39
N HIS A 28 -6.51 0.27 8.97
CA HIS A 28 -5.62 0.38 7.81
C HIS A 28 -6.26 -0.30 6.61
N VAL A 29 -6.35 0.39 5.48
CA VAL A 29 -6.97 -0.15 4.26
C VAL A 29 -5.89 -0.53 3.27
N ILE A 30 -5.93 -1.78 2.82
CA ILE A 30 -5.00 -2.35 1.85
C ILE A 30 -5.80 -2.97 0.70
N GLU A 31 -5.30 -2.81 -0.52
CA GLU A 31 -5.81 -3.50 -1.69
C GLU A 31 -4.74 -4.43 -2.27
N GLN A 32 -5.04 -5.73 -2.28
CA GLN A 32 -4.23 -6.74 -2.96
C GLN A 32 -4.54 -6.72 -4.46
N THR A 33 -3.53 -6.49 -5.29
CA THR A 33 -3.70 -6.30 -6.74
C THR A 33 -2.56 -6.98 -7.53
N GLU A 34 -2.46 -6.73 -8.83
CA GLU A 34 -1.31 -7.15 -9.63
C GLU A 34 -0.88 -6.03 -10.56
N PHE A 35 0.33 -5.51 -10.35
CA PHE A 35 0.93 -4.53 -11.25
C PHE A 35 1.57 -5.23 -12.44
N ILE A 36 1.27 -4.72 -13.63
CA ILE A 36 1.80 -5.20 -14.90
C ILE A 36 2.62 -4.10 -15.58
N ASP A 37 3.65 -4.54 -16.30
CA ASP A 37 4.44 -3.69 -17.18
C ASP A 37 3.64 -3.35 -18.44
N ASP A 38 3.59 -2.07 -18.83
CA ASP A 38 2.76 -1.57 -19.93
C ASP A 38 3.35 -1.83 -21.32
N SER A 39 4.62 -2.24 -21.40
CA SER A 39 5.28 -2.62 -22.65
C SER A 39 5.16 -4.11 -22.97
N SER A 40 5.31 -4.96 -21.95
CA SER A 40 5.31 -6.43 -22.08
C SER A 40 4.00 -7.09 -21.68
N PHE A 41 3.11 -6.34 -21.00
CA PHE A 41 1.87 -6.84 -20.40
C PHE A 41 2.11 -8.03 -19.45
N GLN A 42 3.32 -8.12 -18.87
CA GLN A 42 3.67 -9.14 -17.89
C GLN A 42 3.62 -8.55 -16.48
N PRO A 43 3.25 -9.35 -15.45
CA PRO A 43 3.38 -8.93 -14.07
C PRO A 43 4.81 -8.53 -13.73
N PHE A 44 4.97 -7.46 -12.95
CA PHE A 44 6.29 -7.13 -12.43
C PHE A 44 6.82 -8.29 -11.56
N LYS A 45 8.06 -8.69 -11.80
CA LYS A 45 8.68 -9.80 -11.05
C LYS A 45 9.27 -9.27 -9.75
N SER A 46 8.48 -9.29 -8.69
CA SER A 46 8.96 -9.08 -7.32
C SER A 46 9.53 -10.38 -6.75
N GLY A 47 10.79 -10.71 -7.07
CA GLY A 47 11.46 -11.91 -6.55
C GLY A 47 10.68 -13.22 -6.81
N LYS A 48 10.67 -14.15 -5.84
CA LYS A 48 9.85 -15.37 -5.88
C LYS A 48 8.42 -15.05 -5.43
N THR A 49 7.65 -14.37 -6.26
CA THR A 49 6.24 -14.09 -5.98
C THR A 49 5.39 -15.35 -6.19
N ASP A 50 4.69 -15.76 -5.14
CA ASP A 50 3.57 -16.71 -5.24
C ASP A 50 2.50 -16.16 -6.21
N PRO A 51 1.65 -17.02 -6.82
CA PRO A 51 0.52 -16.56 -7.63
C PRO A 51 -0.46 -15.66 -6.88
N TYR A 52 -1.20 -14.78 -7.58
CA TYR A 52 -2.13 -13.82 -6.99
C TYR A 52 -3.08 -14.46 -5.96
N TYR A 53 -3.72 -15.59 -6.30
CA TYR A 53 -4.70 -16.26 -5.43
C TYR A 53 -4.15 -16.67 -4.05
N LYS A 54 -2.83 -16.84 -3.93
CA LYS A 54 -2.17 -17.14 -2.66
C LYS A 54 -1.72 -15.88 -1.94
N ARG A 55 -1.24 -14.87 -2.67
CA ARG A 55 -0.82 -13.58 -2.11
C ARG A 55 -2.00 -12.79 -1.54
N CYS A 56 -3.15 -12.79 -2.24
CA CYS A 56 -4.31 -12.00 -1.82
C CYS A 56 -4.91 -12.46 -0.48
N SER A 57 -4.69 -13.72 -0.10
CA SER A 57 -5.08 -14.27 1.20
C SER A 57 -4.05 -14.08 2.32
N ALA A 58 -2.92 -13.40 2.07
CA ALA A 58 -1.90 -13.21 3.09
C ALA A 58 -2.40 -12.30 4.23
N THR A 59 -2.30 -12.78 5.46
CA THR A 59 -2.73 -12.05 6.67
C THR A 59 -1.59 -11.26 7.33
N LYS A 60 -0.35 -11.45 6.87
CA LYS A 60 0.84 -10.74 7.35
C LYS A 60 1.51 -10.08 6.16
N LEU A 61 1.63 -8.74 6.21
CA LEU A 61 2.24 -7.93 5.18
C LEU A 61 3.37 -7.11 5.79
N THR A 62 4.52 -7.10 5.11
CA THR A 62 5.70 -6.32 5.51
C THR A 62 6.19 -5.53 4.31
N SER A 63 6.22 -4.21 4.44
CA SER A 63 6.76 -3.33 3.40
C SER A 63 7.34 -2.07 4.04
N ALA A 64 8.67 -2.02 4.12
CA ALA A 64 9.39 -0.93 4.78
C ALA A 64 9.25 0.38 3.99
N GLU A 65 8.96 1.49 4.67
CA GLU A 65 8.80 2.82 4.05
C GLU A 65 7.68 2.91 2.99
N LYS A 66 6.70 2.02 3.02
CA LYS A 66 5.58 2.05 2.06
C LYS A 66 4.70 3.26 2.32
N LEU A 67 4.51 4.09 1.30
CA LEU A 67 3.66 5.29 1.37
C LEU A 67 2.21 4.99 0.97
N MET A 68 1.27 5.70 1.59
CA MET A 68 -0.13 5.73 1.19
C MET A 68 -0.26 6.19 -0.27
N TYR A 69 -1.00 5.41 -1.04
CA TYR A 69 -1.36 5.70 -2.42
C TYR A 69 -2.52 6.68 -2.47
N ILE A 70 -2.35 7.73 -3.28
CA ILE A 70 -3.38 8.75 -3.52
C ILE A 70 -3.89 8.63 -4.95
N CYS A 71 -2.97 8.66 -5.93
CA CYS A 71 -3.31 8.57 -7.35
C CYS A 71 -2.09 8.19 -8.20
N LYS A 72 -2.33 7.84 -9.47
CA LYS A 72 -1.27 7.42 -10.40
C LYS A 72 -0.17 8.48 -10.59
N ASN A 73 -0.54 9.76 -10.60
CA ASN A 73 0.41 10.88 -10.78
C ASN A 73 1.45 10.96 -9.66
N GLN A 74 1.13 10.45 -8.46
CA GLN A 74 2.05 10.42 -7.33
C GLN A 74 3.25 9.48 -7.56
N LEU A 75 3.11 8.42 -8.37
CA LEU A 75 4.12 7.37 -8.48
C LEU A 75 5.48 7.86 -9.00
N GLY A 76 5.51 8.94 -9.78
CA GLY A 76 6.71 9.62 -10.25
C GLY A 76 7.07 10.92 -9.52
N MET A 77 6.13 11.49 -8.76
CA MET A 77 6.27 12.79 -8.08
C MET A 77 5.87 12.69 -6.61
N TYR A 78 6.20 11.60 -5.93
CA TYR A 78 5.68 11.34 -4.57
C TYR A 78 6.09 12.39 -3.54
N HIS A 79 7.22 13.07 -3.74
CA HIS A 79 7.77 14.11 -2.84
C HIS A 79 6.93 15.39 -2.76
N ILE A 80 5.99 15.62 -3.69
CA ILE A 80 5.08 16.78 -3.63
C ILE A 80 3.75 16.46 -2.95
N PHE A 81 3.51 15.20 -2.58
CA PHE A 81 2.26 14.76 -1.96
C PHE A 81 2.48 14.48 -0.47
N PHE A 82 1.64 15.06 0.38
CA PHE A 82 1.59 14.70 1.79
C PHE A 82 1.01 13.29 1.95
N SER A 83 1.86 12.32 2.29
CA SER A 83 1.47 10.90 2.39
C SER A 83 1.95 10.30 3.72
N LYS A 84 1.14 9.39 4.26
CA LYS A 84 1.44 8.66 5.49
C LYS A 84 2.11 7.33 5.19
N GLU A 85 3.05 6.92 6.03
CA GLU A 85 3.69 5.61 5.93
C GLU A 85 2.79 4.49 6.48
N PHE A 86 2.90 3.32 5.88
CA PHE A 86 2.25 2.11 6.35
C PHE A 86 2.86 1.66 7.69
N GLY A 87 2.01 1.46 8.69
CA GLY A 87 2.44 1.02 10.03
C GLY A 87 3.10 2.11 10.88
N ASN A 88 3.02 3.38 10.48
CA ASN A 88 3.57 4.51 11.24
C ASN A 88 2.51 5.61 11.38
N THR A 89 2.33 6.13 12.60
CA THR A 89 1.28 7.12 12.92
C THR A 89 1.67 8.56 12.59
N HIS A 90 2.94 8.81 12.26
CA HIS A 90 3.43 10.15 11.94
C HIS A 90 3.61 10.36 10.43
N PRO A 91 3.02 11.42 9.85
CA PRO A 91 3.25 11.79 8.46
C PRO A 91 4.71 12.24 8.25
N LYS A 92 5.29 11.91 7.10
CA LYS A 92 6.61 12.43 6.71
C LYS A 92 6.45 13.53 5.67
N CYS A 93 7.16 14.64 5.93
CA CYS A 93 7.29 15.79 5.04
C CYS A 93 8.16 15.46 3.83
#